data_AF-A0A5N0E4Z4-F1
#
_entry.id   AF-A0A5N0E4Z4-F1
#
_cell.length_a   1.000
_cell.length_b   1.000
_cell.length_c   1.000
_cell.angle_alpha   90.00
_cell.angle_beta   90.00
_cell.angle_gamma   90.00
#
_symmetry.space_group_name_H-M   'P 1'
#
loop_
_entity.id
_entity.type
_entity.pdbx_description
1 polymer ?
#
loop_
_entity_poly.entity_id
_entity_poly.type
_entity_poly.pdbx_seq_one_letter_code
_entity_poly.pdbx_strand_id
1 'polypeptide(L)'
;MTAEIAKLRFPAGTCFFMVDTVDMRDKPGLVSVTVDLDASGSTSPDDLRPAATDIARLLKHTEIGSRTAVLDITNQGAPKPKYRTLLTDESFQDHPWDGTSPKDTEQAIWKIVNPN
;
A
#
# COMPACT_ATOMS: atom_id res chain seq x y z
N MET A 1 1.39 3.73 -13.36
CA MET A 1 1.13 3.58 -11.92
C MET A 1 1.79 4.68 -11.09
N THR A 2 3.11 4.83 -11.14
CA THR A 2 3.87 5.86 -10.40
C THR A 2 3.28 7.26 -10.53
N ALA A 3 2.95 7.70 -11.75
CA ALA A 3 2.36 9.02 -12.00
C ALA A 3 0.93 9.20 -11.46
N GLU A 4 0.17 8.11 -11.25
CA GLU A 4 -1.19 8.19 -10.69
C GLU A 4 -1.14 8.19 -9.15
N ILE A 5 -0.28 7.37 -8.54
CA ILE A 5 -0.07 7.38 -7.08
C ILE A 5 0.48 8.73 -6.63
N ALA A 6 1.38 9.35 -7.41
CA ALA A 6 1.92 10.67 -7.12
C ALA A 6 0.87 11.79 -7.13
N LYS A 7 -0.32 11.57 -7.72
CA LYS A 7 -1.45 12.53 -7.70
C LYS A 7 -2.33 12.39 -6.46
N LEU A 8 -2.14 11.36 -5.64
CA LEU A 8 -2.90 11.20 -4.41
C LEU A 8 -2.60 12.34 -3.44
N ARG A 9 -3.65 12.83 -2.79
CA ARG A 9 -3.51 13.68 -1.62
C ARG A 9 -3.27 12.80 -0.41
N PHE A 10 -2.01 12.65 -0.05
CA PHE A 10 -1.63 11.99 1.19
C PHE A 10 -1.97 12.86 2.41
N PRO A 11 -2.17 12.23 3.59
CA PRO A 11 -2.23 12.95 4.85
C PRO A 11 -1.03 13.89 5.02
N ALA A 12 -1.21 14.98 5.76
CA ALA A 12 -0.14 15.93 6.03
C ALA A 12 1.07 15.22 6.67
N GLY A 13 2.27 15.43 6.10
CA GLY A 13 3.49 14.77 6.58
C GLY A 13 3.72 13.36 6.02
N THR A 14 2.93 12.93 5.04
CA THR A 14 3.16 11.71 4.26
C THR A 14 3.33 12.06 2.79
N CYS A 15 4.37 11.51 2.16
CA CYS A 15 4.65 11.66 0.74
C CYS A 15 4.86 10.30 0.09
N PHE A 16 4.48 10.18 -1.18
CA PHE A 16 4.91 9.07 -2.02
C PHE A 16 6.43 9.16 -2.24
N PHE A 17 7.13 8.03 -2.09
CA PHE A 17 8.55 7.93 -2.39
C PHE A 17 8.79 7.11 -3.67
N MET A 18 8.40 5.84 -3.66
CA MET A 18 8.51 4.97 -4.82
C MET A 18 7.46 3.86 -4.83
N VAL A 19 7.34 3.20 -5.98
CA VAL A 19 6.52 2.00 -6.15
C VAL A 19 7.33 0.98 -6.92
N ASP A 20 7.38 -0.23 -6.37
CA ASP A 20 7.97 -1.39 -7.01
C ASP A 20 6.88 -2.37 -7.42
N THR A 21 7.13 -3.08 -8.53
CA THR A 21 6.23 -4.10 -9.04
C THR A 21 7.03 -5.31 -9.46
N VAL A 22 6.71 -6.46 -8.88
CA VAL A 22 7.44 -7.71 -9.08
C VAL A 22 6.49 -8.78 -9.57
N ASP A 23 6.79 -9.41 -10.71
CA ASP A 23 6.02 -10.56 -11.18
C ASP A 23 6.15 -11.74 -10.22
N MET A 24 5.01 -12.35 -9.87
CA MET A 24 4.98 -13.48 -8.95
C MET A 24 5.35 -14.77 -9.69
N ARG A 25 6.48 -15.39 -9.28
CA ARG A 25 7.00 -16.62 -9.90
C ARG A 25 6.02 -17.79 -9.83
N ASP A 26 5.24 -17.88 -8.75
CA ASP A 26 4.27 -18.92 -8.46
C ASP A 26 2.88 -18.65 -9.04
N LYS A 27 2.60 -17.41 -9.48
CA LYS A 27 1.29 -16.99 -10.03
C LYS A 27 1.48 -16.19 -11.32
N PRO A 28 1.68 -16.87 -12.47
CA PRO A 28 1.91 -16.21 -13.75
C PRO A 28 0.82 -15.18 -14.09
N GLY A 29 1.24 -13.98 -14.49
CA GLY A 29 0.34 -12.87 -14.83
C GLY A 29 -0.03 -11.98 -13.64
N LEU A 30 0.20 -12.43 -12.40
CA LEU A 30 0.00 -11.63 -11.19
C LEU A 30 1.30 -10.98 -10.73
N VAL A 31 1.15 -9.87 -10.01
CA VAL A 31 2.26 -9.08 -9.47
C VAL A 31 2.08 -8.85 -7.97
N SER A 32 3.21 -8.69 -7.28
CA SER A 32 3.28 -8.02 -5.98
C SER A 32 3.62 -6.55 -6.21
N VAL A 33 2.90 -5.66 -5.54
CA VAL A 33 3.16 -4.22 -5.57
C VAL A 33 3.59 -3.76 -4.19
N THR A 34 4.69 -3.04 -4.12
CA THR A 34 5.18 -2.42 -2.88
C THR A 34 5.20 -0.91 -3.08
N VAL A 35 4.55 -0.16 -2.18
CA VAL A 35 4.59 1.30 -2.17
C VAL A 35 5.33 1.78 -0.94
N ASP A 36 6.44 2.48 -1.18
CA ASP A 36 7.22 3.10 -0.13
C ASP A 36 6.78 4.55 0.05
N LEU A 37 6.47 4.89 1.29
CA LEU A 37 6.12 6.24 1.71
C LEU A 37 7.27 6.87 2.48
N ASP A 38 7.39 8.19 2.36
CA ASP A 38 8.04 9.01 3.37
C ASP A 38 6.95 9.53 4.32
N ALA A 39 6.80 8.82 5.44
CA ALA A 39 5.99 9.25 6.57
C ALA A 39 6.91 9.47 7.77
N SER A 40 7.75 10.50 7.71
CA SER A 40 8.70 10.87 8.77
C SER A 40 8.05 11.08 10.16
N GLY A 41 6.77 11.46 10.20
CA GLY A 41 6.00 11.59 11.43
C GLY A 41 5.52 10.25 12.03
N SER A 42 5.41 9.21 11.20
CA SER A 42 4.90 7.90 11.58
C SER A 42 5.77 7.24 12.65
N THR A 43 5.13 6.63 13.64
CA THR A 43 5.74 5.93 14.78
C THR A 43 5.48 4.44 14.77
N SER A 44 4.45 3.99 14.07
CA SER A 44 4.11 2.58 13.90
C SER A 44 3.51 2.31 12.51
N PRO A 45 3.47 1.06 12.03
CA PRO A 45 2.80 0.72 10.78
C PRO A 45 1.32 1.11 10.75
N ASP A 46 0.64 1.13 11.91
CA ASP A 46 -0.78 1.48 11.98
C ASP A 46 -1.05 2.92 11.52
N ASP A 47 -0.08 3.82 11.73
CA ASP A 47 -0.16 5.21 11.28
C ASP A 47 -0.24 5.33 9.74
N LEU A 48 0.16 4.28 9.01
CA LEU A 48 0.07 4.22 7.55
C LEU A 48 -1.30 3.79 7.03
N ARG A 49 -2.18 3.19 7.85
CA ARG A 49 -3.46 2.62 7.40
C ARG A 49 -4.32 3.59 6.60
N PRO A 50 -4.44 4.89 6.96
CA PRO A 50 -5.21 5.83 6.16
C PRO A 50 -4.64 6.00 4.75
N ALA A 51 -3.32 6.22 4.64
CA ALA A 51 -2.64 6.38 3.35
C ALA A 51 -2.65 5.08 2.53
N ALA A 52 -2.41 3.94 3.17
CA ALA A 52 -2.48 2.61 2.59
C ALA A 52 -3.85 2.35 1.95
N THR A 53 -4.93 2.66 2.67
CA THR A 53 -6.31 2.48 2.18
C THR A 53 -6.61 3.39 0.98
N ASP A 54 -6.16 4.64 1.01
CA ASP A 54 -6.37 5.56 -0.12
C ASP A 54 -5.55 5.12 -1.36
N ILE A 55 -4.35 4.55 -1.17
CA ILE A 55 -3.54 3.91 -2.24
C ILE A 55 -4.25 2.68 -2.79
N ALA A 56 -4.73 1.79 -1.93
CA ALA A 56 -5.42 0.57 -2.32
C ALA A 56 -6.65 0.88 -3.18
N ARG A 57 -7.44 1.88 -2.76
CA ARG A 57 -8.59 2.36 -3.53
C ARG A 57 -8.21 2.85 -4.92
N LEU A 58 -7.18 3.68 -5.01
CA LEU A 58 -6.69 4.13 -6.31
C LEU A 58 -6.20 2.97 -7.16
N LEU A 59 -5.35 2.12 -6.59
CA LEU A 59 -4.72 1.01 -7.29
C LEU A 59 -5.76 0.09 -7.90
N LYS A 60 -6.84 -0.21 -7.16
CA LYS A 60 -7.93 -1.08 -7.60
C LYS A 60 -8.55 -0.67 -8.94
N HIS A 61 -8.56 0.62 -9.26
CA HIS A 61 -9.13 1.16 -10.50
C HIS A 61 -8.12 1.25 -11.66
N THR A 62 -6.92 0.69 -11.50
CA THR A 62 -5.88 0.70 -12.54
C THR A 62 -5.70 -0.67 -13.18
N GLU A 63 -5.11 -0.71 -14.38
CA GLU A 63 -4.77 -1.96 -15.07
C GLU A 63 -3.86 -2.85 -14.20
N ILE A 64 -2.87 -2.25 -13.53
CA ILE A 64 -1.96 -2.99 -12.65
C ILE A 64 -2.67 -3.50 -11.38
N GLY A 65 -3.67 -2.78 -10.87
CA GLY A 65 -4.54 -3.26 -9.79
C GLY A 65 -5.27 -4.56 -10.14
N SER A 66 -5.68 -4.73 -11.39
CA SER A 66 -6.31 -5.99 -11.85
C SER A 66 -5.37 -7.20 -11.76
N ARG A 67 -4.05 -6.96 -11.81
CA ARG A 67 -2.99 -7.98 -11.72
C ARG A 67 -2.35 -8.06 -10.33
N THR A 68 -2.67 -7.14 -9.42
CA THR A 68 -2.02 -7.06 -8.11
C THR A 68 -2.62 -8.12 -7.19
N ALA A 69 -1.82 -9.11 -6.80
CA ALA A 69 -2.22 -10.14 -5.85
C ALA A 69 -1.88 -9.75 -4.41
N VAL A 70 -0.72 -9.11 -4.22
CA VAL A 70 -0.24 -8.63 -2.92
C VAL A 70 0.05 -7.14 -3.02
N LEU A 71 -0.41 -6.38 -2.03
CA LEU A 71 -0.08 -4.97 -1.87
C LEU A 71 0.61 -4.75 -0.51
N ASP A 72 1.84 -4.27 -0.56
CA ASP A 72 2.62 -3.90 0.61
C ASP A 72 2.81 -2.38 0.68
N ILE A 73 2.64 -1.80 1.87
CA ILE A 73 2.86 -0.38 2.14
C ILE A 73 3.91 -0.25 3.24
N THR A 74 4.97 0.51 2.94
CA THR A 74 6.11 0.69 3.85
C THR A 74 6.39 2.16 4.14
N ASN A 75 7.21 2.41 5.17
CA ASN A 75 7.78 3.73 5.46
C ASN A 75 9.27 3.83 5.04
N GLN A 76 9.73 3.00 4.10
CA GLN A 76 11.15 2.93 3.72
C GLN A 76 11.63 4.17 2.93
N GLY A 77 10.71 5.05 2.50
CA GLY A 77 11.06 6.34 1.91
C GLY A 77 11.52 7.38 2.94
N ALA A 78 11.21 7.18 4.24
CA ALA A 78 11.67 8.09 5.28
C ALA A 78 13.20 7.94 5.51
N PRO A 79 13.95 9.03 5.73
CA PRO A 79 15.42 8.95 5.92
C PRO A 79 15.88 8.08 7.10
N LYS A 80 15.03 7.94 8.12
CA LYS A 80 15.28 7.13 9.34
C LYS A 80 13.95 6.53 9.82
N PRO A 81 13.45 5.45 9.19
CA PRO A 81 12.16 4.89 9.57
C PRO A 81 12.23 4.31 10.99
N LYS A 82 11.23 4.63 11.82
CA LYS A 82 11.18 4.21 13.24
C LYS A 82 10.85 2.73 13.43
N TYR A 83 10.36 2.08 12.38
CA TYR A 83 9.99 0.67 12.35
C TYR A 83 10.30 0.10 10.96
N ARG A 84 10.42 -1.22 10.88
CA ARG A 84 10.70 -1.94 9.62
C ARG A 84 9.56 -2.81 9.13
N THR A 85 8.57 -3.08 9.99
CA THR A 85 7.34 -3.79 9.64
C THR A 85 6.53 -3.00 8.61
N LEU A 86 5.75 -3.72 7.81
CA LEU A 86 4.94 -3.16 6.72
C LEU A 86 3.45 -3.50 6.92
N LEU A 87 2.58 -2.74 6.27
CA LEU A 87 1.18 -3.12 6.10
C LEU A 87 1.05 -3.96 4.83
N THR A 88 0.45 -5.12 4.93
CA THR A 88 0.22 -6.02 3.79
C THR A 88 -1.25 -6.33 3.62
N ASP A 89 -1.67 -6.40 2.36
CA ASP A 89 -2.85 -7.12 1.91
C ASP A 89 -2.42 -8.24 0.96
N GLU A 90 -2.38 -9.46 1.49
CA GLU A 90 -1.98 -10.68 0.77
C GLU A 90 -3.06 -11.19 -0.19
N SER A 91 -4.25 -10.59 -0.18
CA SER A 91 -5.42 -11.00 -0.97
C SER A 91 -6.09 -9.80 -1.62
N PHE A 92 -5.26 -8.89 -2.16
CA PHE A 92 -5.70 -7.61 -2.72
C PHE A 92 -6.79 -7.72 -3.78
N GLN A 93 -6.77 -8.80 -4.57
CA GLN A 93 -7.80 -9.05 -5.58
C GLN A 93 -9.19 -9.28 -4.98
N ASP A 94 -9.25 -9.96 -3.83
CA ASP A 94 -10.51 -10.37 -3.19
C ASP A 94 -11.15 -9.23 -2.41
N HIS A 95 -10.36 -8.27 -1.95
CA HIS A 95 -10.85 -7.09 -1.25
C HIS A 95 -11.36 -6.03 -2.23
N PRO A 96 -12.54 -5.42 -1.97
CA PRO A 96 -13.19 -4.55 -2.94
C PRO A 96 -12.42 -3.24 -3.17
N TRP A 97 -11.86 -2.63 -2.11
CA TRP A 97 -11.12 -1.36 -2.17
C TRP A 97 -11.77 -0.32 -3.10
N ASP A 98 -13.09 -0.21 -3.08
CA ASP A 98 -13.86 0.70 -3.95
C ASP A 98 -14.61 1.76 -3.13
N GLY A 99 -14.40 1.78 -1.82
CA GLY A 99 -15.07 2.69 -0.90
C GLY A 99 -16.52 2.32 -0.59
N THR A 100 -17.00 1.14 -1.02
CA THR A 100 -18.32 0.63 -0.62
C THR A 100 -18.40 0.32 0.87
N SER A 101 -17.27 -0.07 1.47
CA SER A 101 -17.16 -0.31 2.92
C SER A 101 -16.75 0.96 3.67
N PRO A 102 -17.17 1.14 4.94
CA PRO A 102 -16.71 2.23 5.78
C PRO A 102 -15.17 2.25 5.85
N LYS A 103 -14.58 3.46 5.90
CA LYS A 103 -13.11 3.62 5.85
C LYS A 103 -12.40 2.86 6.97
N ASP A 104 -12.99 2.75 8.16
CA ASP A 104 -12.39 2.02 9.28
C ASP A 104 -12.43 0.50 9.07
N THR A 105 -13.46 -0.01 8.39
CA THR A 105 -13.55 -1.44 8.03
C THR A 105 -12.47 -1.80 7.01
N GLU A 106 -12.26 -0.95 6.01
CA GLU A 106 -11.19 -1.14 5.03
C GLU A 106 -9.81 -1.02 5.66
N GLN A 107 -9.61 -0.05 6.57
CA GLN A 107 -8.38 0.07 7.32
C GLN A 107 -8.07 -1.17 8.19
N ALA A 108 -9.09 -1.89 8.66
CA ALA A 108 -8.92 -3.10 9.48
C ALA A 108 -8.43 -4.33 8.67
N ILE A 109 -8.50 -4.30 7.33
CA ILE A 109 -8.05 -5.39 6.46
C ILE A 109 -6.53 -5.58 6.54
N TRP A 110 -5.78 -4.47 6.66
CA TRP A 110 -4.32 -4.51 6.65
C TRP A 110 -3.73 -5.32 7.80
N LYS A 111 -2.78 -6.20 7.47
CA LYS A 111 -1.98 -6.94 8.44
C LYS A 111 -0.63 -6.27 8.63
N ILE A 112 -0.13 -6.25 9.86
CA ILE A 112 1.25 -5.86 10.14
C ILE A 112 2.11 -7.11 10.02
N VAL A 113 3.12 -7.07 9.14
CA VAL A 113 4.06 -8.18 8.95
C VAL A 113 5.50 -7.70 9.00
N ASN A 114 6.41 -8.62 9.31
CA ASN A 114 7.84 -8.38 9.16
C ASN A 114 8.20 -8.45 7.66
N PRO A 115 9.11 -7.59 7.18
CA PRO A 115 9.63 -7.72 5.83
C PRO A 115 10.38 -9.06 5.70
N ASN A 116 10.14 -9.76 4.60
CA ASN A 116 10.82 -11.01 4.26
C ASN A 116 12.25 -10.77 3.75
#